data_AF-A0AA90TZS6-F1
#
_entry.id   AF-A0AA90TZS6-F1
#
_cell.length_a   1.000
_cell.length_b   1.000
_cell.length_c   1.000
_cell.angle_alpha   90.00
_cell.angle_beta   90.00
_cell.angle_gamma   90.00
#
_symmetry.space_group_name_H-M   'P 1'
#
loop_
_entity.id
_entity.type
_entity.pdbx_description
1 polymer ?
#
loop_
_entity_poly.entity_id
_entity_poly.type
_entity_poly.pdbx_seq_one_letter_code
_entity_poly.pdbx_strand_id
1 'polypeptide(L)' 'MGFLDESSPQTTANTQRLWSFNKPKISKNTTRIKVNAFGFYSINGNSVIDFKEHSKKEDVCEFLKDIKGKRYD' A
#
# COMPACT_ATOMS: atom_id res chain seq x y z
N MET A 1 11.89 19.35 -2.12
CA MET A 1 11.86 18.56 -0.88
C MET A 1 10.53 17.84 -0.78
N GLY A 2 10.54 16.55 -0.45
CA GLY A 2 9.34 15.70 -0.34
C GLY A 2 9.68 14.42 0.43
N PHE A 3 8.66 13.75 0.93
CA PHE A 3 8.77 12.52 1.72
C PHE A 3 8.33 11.32 0.88
N LEU A 4 9.09 10.24 0.95
CA LEU A 4 8.75 8.95 0.35
C LEU A 4 8.41 7.97 1.47
N ASP A 5 7.31 7.25 1.31
CA ASP A 5 6.83 6.24 2.24
C ASP A 5 6.32 5.00 1.48
N GLU A 6 6.40 3.84 2.13
CA GLU A 6 5.89 2.57 1.62
C GLU A 6 4.98 1.91 2.65
N SER A 7 3.81 1.48 2.20
CA SER A 7 2.85 0.73 3.00
C SER A 7 2.53 -0.62 2.36
N SER A 8 2.51 -1.69 3.16
CA SER A 8 2.13 -3.04 2.74
C SER A 8 0.84 -3.48 3.46
N PRO A 9 -0.35 -3.20 2.90
CA PRO A 9 -1.62 -3.50 3.54
C PRO A 9 -1.83 -5.00 3.72
N GLN A 10 -2.15 -5.42 4.94
CA GLN A 10 -2.47 -6.82 5.23
C GLN A 10 -3.98 -7.04 5.21
N THR A 11 -4.52 -7.47 4.06
CA THR A 11 -5.98 -7.68 3.88
C THR A 11 -6.55 -8.83 4.70
N THR A 12 -5.71 -9.78 5.12
CA THR A 12 -6.13 -10.95 5.91
C THR A 12 -5.85 -10.84 7.40
N ALA A 13 -5.34 -9.69 7.87
CA ALA A 13 -5.05 -9.47 9.28
C ALA A 13 -6.31 -9.04 10.06
N ASN A 14 -7.40 -9.79 9.93
CA ASN A 14 -8.71 -9.49 10.53
C ASN A 14 -9.06 -10.42 11.70
N THR A 15 -8.09 -10.70 12.58
CA THR A 15 -8.33 -11.51 13.78
C THR A 15 -9.10 -10.70 14.81
N GLN A 16 -10.39 -11.02 15.00
CA GLN A 16 -11.23 -10.44 16.03
C GLN A 16 -11.52 -11.47 17.12
N ARG A 17 -11.58 -11.01 18.38
CA ARG A 17 -12.09 -11.80 19.51
C ARG A 17 -13.61 -11.75 19.48
N LEU A 18 -14.25 -12.92 19.48
CA LEU A 18 -15.70 -13.05 19.52
C LEU A 18 -16.11 -13.83 20.77
N TRP A 19 -17.07 -13.28 21.52
CA TRP A 19 -17.70 -13.95 22.64
C TRP A 19 -19.06 -14.46 22.20
N SER A 20 -19.33 -15.75 22.41
CA SER A 20 -20.65 -16.33 22.15
C SER A 20 -20.93 -17.48 23.10
N PHE A 21 -22.18 -17.60 23.55
CA PHE A 21 -22.64 -18.71 24.37
C PHE A 21 -22.82 -20.02 23.55
N ASN A 22 -22.99 -19.90 22.23
CA ASN A 22 -23.11 -20.99 21.26
C ASN A 22 -21.95 -20.96 20.25
N LYS A 23 -21.84 -21.95 19.33
CA LYS A 23 -20.81 -21.97 18.27
C LYS A 23 -20.92 -20.72 17.37
N PRO A 24 -19.93 -19.82 17.39
CA PRO A 24 -19.96 -18.64 16.56
C PRO A 24 -19.65 -18.98 15.10
N LYS A 25 -20.37 -18.36 14.17
CA LYS A 25 -20.04 -18.39 12.74
C LYS A 25 -19.44 -17.05 12.34
N ILE A 26 -18.27 -17.09 11.71
CA ILE A 26 -17.55 -15.90 11.27
C ILE A 26 -17.37 -15.99 9.75
N SER A 27 -17.80 -14.96 9.03
CA SER A 27 -17.49 -14.79 7.60
C SER A 27 -16.37 -13.76 7.47
N LYS A 28 -15.29 -14.10 6.77
CA LYS A 28 -14.14 -13.23 6.54
C LYS A 28 -13.77 -13.26 5.07
N ASN A 29 -13.39 -12.10 4.54
CA ASN A 29 -12.73 -12.03 3.25
C ASN A 29 -11.28 -12.52 3.42
N THR A 30 -10.92 -13.59 2.71
CA THR A 30 -9.59 -14.22 2.78
C THR A 30 -8.73 -13.90 1.56
N THR A 31 -9.19 -13.03 0.67
CA THR A 31 -8.46 -12.67 -0.54
C THR A 31 -7.19 -11.91 -0.17
N ARG A 32 -6.04 -12.56 -0.41
CA ARG A 32 -4.73 -11.95 -0.21
C ARG A 32 -4.42 -11.10 -1.43
N ILE A 33 -4.35 -9.79 -1.21
CA ILE A 33 -3.94 -8.84 -2.23
C ILE A 33 -2.54 -8.38 -1.84
N LYS A 34 -1.53 -8.75 -2.64
CA LYS A 34 -0.14 -8.37 -2.40
C LYS A 34 0.17 -7.13 -3.22
N VAL A 35 -0.20 -5.98 -2.68
CA VAL A 35 -0.03 -4.70 -3.34
C VAL A 35 0.63 -3.76 -2.36
N ASN A 36 1.88 -3.42 -2.63
CA ASN A 36 2.63 -2.44 -1.84
C ASN A 36 2.36 -1.06 -2.42
N ALA A 37 1.89 -0.15 -1.57
CA ALA A 37 1.59 1.21 -1.92
C ALA A 37 2.84 2.07 -1.70
N PHE A 38 3.31 2.72 -2.75
CA PHE A 38 4.39 3.68 -2.72
C PHE A 38 3.80 5.09 -2.79
N GLY A 39 4.12 5.91 -1.80
CA GLY A 39 3.66 7.29 -1.71
C GLY A 39 4.84 8.26 -1.74
N PHE A 40 4.74 9.29 -2.58
CA PHE A 40 5.64 10.43 -2.57
C PHE A 40 4.85 11.71 -2.37
N TYR A 41 5.10 12.37 -1.24
CA TYR A 41 4.44 13.58 -0.82
C TYR A 41 5.38 14.76 -0.99
N SER A 42 5.14 15.58 -2.00
CA SER A 42 5.98 16.74 -2.27
C SER A 42 5.48 17.96 -1.50
N ILE A 43 6.39 18.77 -0.95
CA ILE A 43 6.01 19.95 -0.15
C ILE A 43 5.36 21.05 -1.01
N ASN A 44 5.89 21.27 -2.23
CA ASN A 44 5.45 22.32 -3.16
C ASN A 44 5.32 21.76 -4.60
N GLY A 45 4.54 20.71 -4.82
CA GLY A 45 4.38 20.11 -6.15
C GLY A 45 3.39 18.94 -6.16
N ASN A 46 3.44 18.15 -7.24
CA ASN A 46 2.55 17.01 -7.42
C ASN A 46 2.99 15.82 -6.56
N SER A 47 2.08 15.36 -5.70
CA SER A 47 2.26 14.11 -4.96
C SER A 47 1.92 12.92 -5.86
N VAL A 48 2.63 11.82 -5.70
CA VAL A 48 2.51 10.64 -6.54
C VAL A 48 2.25 9.43 -5.66
N ILE A 49 1.22 8.66 -6.00
CA ILE A 49 0.93 7.37 -5.39
C ILE A 49 0.95 6.34 -6.51
N ASP A 50 1.63 5.21 -6.25
CA ASP A 50 1.65 4.06 -7.14
C ASP A 50 1.55 2.76 -6.35
N PHE A 51 1.08 1.70 -7.01
CA PHE A 51 0.82 0.40 -6.42
C PHE A 51 1.65 -0.64 -7.16
N LYS A 52 2.68 -1.16 -6.50
CA LYS A 52 3.55 -2.20 -7.07
C LYS A 52 3.28 -3.54 -6.39
N GLU A 53 3.43 -4.62 -7.14
CA GLU A 53 3.25 -5.98 -6.60
C GLU A 53 4.42 -6.38 -5.67
N HIS A 54 5.58 -5.75 -5.85
CA HIS A 54 6.82 -6.02 -5.15
C HIS A 54 7.51 -4.71 -4.72
N SER A 55 8.41 -4.82 -3.74
CA SER A 55 9.26 -3.70 -3.26
C SER A 55 10.71 -3.94 -3.61
N LYS A 56 10.98 -4.49 -4.80
CA LYS A 56 12.36 -4.70 -5.23
C LYS A 56 12.95 -3.35 -5.64
N LYS A 57 14.28 -3.31 -5.70
CA LYS A 57 15.02 -2.11 -6.11
C LYS A 57 14.60 -1.61 -7.49
N GLU A 58 14.18 -2.51 -8.39
CA GLU A 58 13.69 -2.18 -9.72
C GLU A 58 12.37 -1.39 -9.65
N ASP A 59 11.43 -1.83 -8.80
CA ASP A 59 10.11 -1.20 -8.60
C ASP A 59 10.27 0.21 -8.02
N VAL A 60 11.18 0.38 -7.05
CA VAL A 60 11.50 1.68 -6.46
C VAL A 60 12.15 2.60 -7.50
N CYS A 61 13.04 2.07 -8.34
CA CYS A 61 13.67 2.87 -9.39
C CYS A 61 12.66 3.34 -10.45
N GLU A 62 11.69 2.50 -10.81
CA GLU A 62 10.58 2.87 -11.68
C GLU A 62 9.73 3.98 -11.04
N PHE A 63 9.35 3.83 -9.77
CA PHE A 63 8.57 4.83 -9.04
C PHE A 63 9.27 6.20 -8.98
N LEU A 64 10.59 6.23 -8.78
CA LEU A 64 11.38 7.47 -8.80
C LEU A 64 11.41 8.12 -10.19
N LYS A 65 11.39 7.34 -11.27
CA LYS A 65 11.28 7.88 -12.63
C LYS A 65 9.90 8.50 -12.86
N ASP A 66 8.84 7.88 -12.36
CA ASP A 66 7.47 8.41 -12.47
C ASP A 66 7.31 9.73 -11.72
N ILE A 67 7.89 9.82 -10.51
CA ILE A 67 7.94 11.08 -9.75
C ILE A 67 8.65 12.17 -10.54
N LYS A 68 9.76 11.83 -11.20
CA LYS A 68 10.50 12.77 -12.04
C LYS A 68 9.64 13.21 -13.23
N GLY A 69 9.00 12.29 -13.94
CA GLY A 69 8.12 12.60 -15.07
C GLY A 69 7.01 13.58 -14.71
N LYS A 70 6.24 13.28 -13.64
CA LYS A 70 5.10 14.09 -13.17
C LYS A 70 5.45 15.49 -12.65
N ARG A 71 6.73 15.81 -12.50
CA ARG A 71 7.21 17.16 -12.14
C ARG A 71 7.49 18.04 -13.36
N TYR A 72 7.68 17.44 -14.54
CA TYR A 72 8.00 18.15 -15.79
C TYR A 72 6.81 18.26 -16.76
N ASP A 73 5.67 17.62 -16.46
CA ASP A 73 4.34 17.94 -17.02
C ASP A 73 3.71 19.13 -16.29
#